data_AF-A0A174PD67-F1
#
_entry.id   AF-A0A174PD67-F1
#
_cell.length_a   1.000
_cell.length_b   1.000
_cell.length_c   1.000
_cell.angle_alpha   90.00
_cell.angle_beta   90.00
_cell.angle_gamma   90.00
#
_symmetry.space_group_name_H-M   'P 1'
#
loop_
_entity.id
_entity.type
_entity.pdbx_description
1 polymer ?
#
loop_
_entity_poly.entity_id
_entity_poly.type
_entity_poly.pdbx_seq_one_letter_code
_entity_poly.pdbx_strand_id
1 'polypeptide(L)'
;MGVYENLLPGKENALTPEYLTVKCHFSSVRMLQKQIEAERKAGKVILSNTTPPGGYYLPAAGDTMEIRKFIRTLENRGENTLKALESARDLLKELESDDC
;
A
#
# COMPACT_ATOMS: atom_id res chain seq x y z
N MET A 1 8.34 -9.81 -16.38
CA MET A 1 8.77 -10.04 -14.99
C MET A 1 7.99 -9.07 -14.13
N GLY A 2 7.28 -9.55 -13.11
CA GLY A 2 6.48 -8.70 -12.24
C GLY A 2 7.35 -7.95 -11.24
N VAL A 3 6.72 -7.11 -10.43
CA VAL A 3 7.42 -6.39 -9.36
C VAL A 3 7.85 -7.37 -8.27
N TYR A 4 6.98 -8.30 -7.91
CA TYR A 4 7.20 -9.31 -6.87
C TYR A 4 8.53 -10.06 -7.02
N GLU A 5 8.87 -10.52 -8.23
CA GLU A 5 10.09 -11.30 -8.48
C GLU A 5 11.38 -10.49 -8.33
N ASN A 6 11.28 -9.16 -8.25
CA ASN A 6 12.42 -8.25 -8.10
C ASN A 6 12.68 -7.81 -6.65
N LEU A 7 11.78 -8.16 -5.73
CA LEU A 7 11.83 -7.78 -4.32
C LEU A 7 12.67 -8.75 -3.50
N LEU A 8 13.25 -8.24 -2.42
CA LEU A 8 14.05 -9.00 -1.48
C LEU A 8 13.31 -9.17 -0.14
N PRO A 9 13.52 -10.27 0.60
CA PRO A 9 12.95 -10.46 1.93
C PRO A 9 13.54 -9.50 2.97
N GLY A 10 12.72 -9.04 3.92
CA GLY A 10 13.12 -8.20 5.04
C GLY A 10 13.07 -6.69 4.75
N LYS A 11 12.60 -5.91 5.73
CA LYS A 11 12.44 -4.44 5.65
C LYS A 11 13.75 -3.72 5.32
N GLU A 12 14.88 -4.24 5.76
CA GLU A 12 16.21 -3.70 5.48
C GLU A 12 16.56 -3.71 3.98
N ASN A 13 15.93 -4.60 3.21
CA ASN A 13 16.13 -4.74 1.77
C ASN A 13 15.04 -4.04 0.95
N ALA A 14 14.27 -3.13 1.57
CA ALA A 14 13.22 -2.40 0.89
C ALA A 14 13.76 -1.58 -0.28
N LEU A 15 13.12 -1.75 -1.44
CA LEU A 15 13.48 -1.09 -2.68
C LEU A 15 12.57 0.11 -2.93
N THR A 16 13.18 1.24 -3.30
CA THR A 16 12.43 2.47 -3.56
C THR A 16 11.56 2.35 -4.82
N PRO A 17 10.44 3.08 -4.90
CA PRO A 17 9.63 3.12 -6.10
C PRO A 17 10.41 3.58 -7.34
N GLU A 18 11.34 4.51 -7.18
CA GLU A 18 12.17 5.04 -8.28
C GLU A 18 13.09 3.96 -8.84
N TYR A 19 13.75 3.19 -7.95
CA TYR A 19 14.61 2.09 -8.36
C TYR A 19 13.82 0.98 -9.08
N LEU A 20 12.66 0.59 -8.53
CA LEU A 20 11.80 -0.45 -9.12
C LEU A 20 11.22 -0.02 -10.46
N THR A 21 10.93 1.26 -10.65
CA THR A 21 10.43 1.80 -11.92
C THR A 21 11.46 1.58 -13.03
N VAL A 22 12.74 1.87 -12.77
CA VAL A 22 13.84 1.64 -13.72
C VAL A 22 14.08 0.13 -13.90
N LYS A 23 14.18 -0.63 -12.81
CA LYS A 23 14.49 -2.07 -12.84
C LYS A 23 13.42 -2.89 -13.58
N CYS A 24 12.15 -2.53 -13.42
CA CYS A 24 11.03 -3.25 -14.03
C CYS A 24 10.54 -2.58 -15.34
N HIS A 25 11.24 -1.57 -15.85
CA HIS A 25 10.92 -0.85 -17.09
C HIS A 25 9.52 -0.22 -17.13
N PHE A 26 9.04 0.31 -15.99
CA PHE A 26 7.81 1.10 -15.97
C PHE A 26 8.06 2.53 -16.41
N SER A 27 7.11 3.11 -17.15
CA SER A 27 7.20 4.50 -17.60
C SER A 27 7.01 5.52 -16.47
N SER A 28 6.50 5.09 -15.30
CA SER A 28 6.33 5.96 -14.14
C SER A 28 6.12 5.16 -12.85
N VAL A 29 6.39 5.82 -11.71
CA VAL A 29 6.05 5.30 -10.37
C VAL A 29 4.56 4.98 -10.24
N ARG A 30 3.68 5.77 -10.88
CA ARG A 30 2.24 5.50 -10.90
C ARG A 30 1.91 4.16 -11.56
N MET A 31 2.57 3.82 -12.66
CA MET A 31 2.37 2.52 -13.31
C MET A 31 2.93 1.37 -12.48
N LEU A 32 4.11 1.56 -11.86
CA LEU A 32 4.66 0.61 -10.90
C LEU A 32 3.66 0.34 -9.76
N GLN A 33 3.09 1.38 -9.15
CA GLN A 33 2.12 1.24 -8.07
C GLN A 33 0.85 0.51 -8.51
N LYS A 34 0.32 0.80 -9.70
CA LYS A 34 -0.80 0.05 -10.27
C LYS A 34 -0.48 -1.43 -10.47
N GLN A 35 0.73 -1.76 -10.91
CA GLN A 35 1.16 -3.15 -11.04
C GLN A 35 1.25 -3.82 -9.67
N ILE A 36 1.83 -3.16 -8.66
CA ILE A 36 1.90 -3.67 -7.29
C ILE A 36 0.49 -3.93 -6.72
N GLU A 37 -0.45 -3.03 -6.96
CA GLU A 37 -1.86 -3.23 -6.59
C GLU A 37 -2.48 -4.43 -7.29
N ALA A 38 -2.23 -4.61 -8.59
CA ALA A 38 -2.70 -5.78 -9.33
C ALA A 38 -2.11 -7.08 -8.78
N GLU A 39 -0.81 -7.11 -8.47
CA GLU A 39 -0.14 -8.28 -7.88
C GLU A 39 -0.68 -8.58 -6.47
N ARG A 40 -0.90 -7.56 -5.64
CA ARG A 40 -1.55 -7.71 -4.32
C ARG A 40 -2.97 -8.28 -4.45
N LYS A 41 -3.76 -7.79 -5.42
CA LYS A 41 -5.10 -8.33 -5.72
C LYS A 41 -5.06 -9.79 -6.18
N ALA A 42 -3.98 -10.19 -6.86
CA ALA A 42 -3.73 -11.58 -7.25
C ALA A 42 -3.20 -12.46 -6.10
N GLY A 43 -3.11 -11.93 -4.88
CA GLY A 43 -2.70 -12.68 -3.68
C GLY A 43 -1.20 -12.61 -3.35
N LYS A 44 -0.40 -11.81 -4.08
CA LYS A 44 1.02 -11.62 -3.75
C LYS A 44 1.18 -10.74 -2.51
N VAL A 45 1.88 -11.26 -1.50
CA VAL A 45 2.19 -10.50 -0.28
C VAL A 45 3.41 -9.60 -0.53
N ILE A 46 3.15 -8.36 -0.94
CA ILE A 46 4.15 -7.30 -1.10
C ILE A 46 4.00 -6.33 0.06
N LEU A 47 4.99 -6.26 0.95
CA LEU A 47 5.00 -5.32 2.06
C LEU A 47 5.46 -3.94 1.58
N SER A 48 5.02 -2.89 2.28
CA SER A 48 5.48 -1.53 2.01
C SER A 48 5.61 -0.74 3.29
N ASN A 49 6.59 0.16 3.33
CA ASN A 49 6.83 1.02 4.47
C ASN A 49 7.34 2.39 3.97
N THR A 50 6.99 3.45 4.70
CA THR A 50 7.42 4.82 4.42
C THR A 50 8.63 5.25 5.26
N THR A 51 8.93 4.53 6.35
CA THR A 51 10.12 4.82 7.17
C THR A 51 11.40 4.30 6.50
N PRO A 52 12.46 5.10 6.38
CA PRO A 52 13.73 4.70 5.78
C PRO A 52 14.24 3.34 6.29
N PRO A 53 14.73 2.44 5.41
CA PRO A 53 15.01 2.65 3.99
C PRO A 53 13.78 2.82 3.07
N GLY A 54 12.56 2.58 3.54
CA GLY A 54 11.32 2.86 2.81
C GLY A 54 11.14 2.03 1.53
N GLY A 55 9.93 2.01 0.97
CA GLY A 55 9.65 1.28 -0.27
C GLY A 55 9.07 -0.11 -0.05
N TYR A 56 9.37 -1.03 -0.96
CA TYR A 56 8.70 -2.33 -1.10
C TYR A 56 9.64 -3.51 -0.88
N TYR A 57 9.15 -4.57 -0.23
CA TYR A 57 9.92 -5.76 0.13
C TYR A 57 9.01 -6.98 0.32
N LEU A 58 9.62 -8.16 0.40
CA LEU A 58 8.95 -9.40 0.78
C LEU A 58 9.08 -9.60 2.30
N PRO A 59 8.14 -10.29 2.96
CA PRO A 59 8.34 -10.66 4.37
C PRO A 59 9.59 -11.54 4.52
N ALA A 60 10.40 -11.27 5.54
CA ALA A 60 11.50 -12.17 5.90
C ALA A 60 10.97 -13.56 6.28
N ALA A 61 11.69 -14.61 5.88
CA ALA A 61 11.28 -15.99 6.15
C ALA A 61 11.19 -16.25 7.66
N GLY A 62 10.02 -16.69 8.14
CA GLY A 62 9.77 -16.93 9.56
C GLY A 62 9.47 -15.67 10.40
N ASP A 63 9.61 -14.46 9.83
CA ASP A 63 9.28 -13.22 10.54
C ASP A 63 7.80 -12.82 10.33
N THR A 64 6.97 -13.20 11.28
CA THR A 64 5.55 -12.80 11.29
C THR A 64 5.33 -11.35 11.71
N MET A 65 6.33 -10.67 12.28
CA MET A 65 6.18 -9.32 12.81
C MET A 65 6.04 -8.29 11.69
N GLU A 66 6.77 -8.43 10.59
CA GLU A 66 6.63 -7.53 9.44
C GLU A 66 5.23 -7.60 8.84
N ILE A 67 4.69 -8.81 8.71
CA ILE A 67 3.34 -9.06 8.22
C ILE A 67 2.30 -8.46 9.19
N ARG A 68 2.40 -8.72 10.50
CA ARG A 68 1.49 -8.17 11.51
C ARG A 68 1.50 -6.64 11.52
N LYS A 69 2.68 -6.02 11.44
CA LYS A 69 2.82 -4.56 11.38
C LYS A 69 2.18 -3.99 10.11
N PHE A 70 2.36 -4.67 8.97
CA PHE A 70 1.75 -4.27 7.72
C PHE A 70 0.22 -4.36 7.77
N ILE A 71 -0.34 -5.46 8.29
CA ILE A 71 -1.78 -5.63 8.51
C ILE A 71 -2.33 -4.47 9.35
N ARG A 72 -1.73 -4.22 10.52
CA ARG A 72 -2.15 -3.11 11.40
C ARG A 72 -2.10 -1.75 10.71
N THR A 73 -1.12 -1.53 9.82
CA THR A 73 -1.02 -0.29 9.05
C THR A 73 -2.18 -0.14 8.07
N LEU A 74 -2.60 -1.24 7.42
CA LEU A 74 -3.74 -1.24 6.50
C LEU A 74 -5.06 -1.10 7.24
N GLU A 75 -5.24 -1.77 8.37
CA GLU A 75 -6.43 -1.65 9.23
C GLU A 75 -6.61 -0.20 9.67
N ASN A 76 -5.59 0.41 10.26
CA ASN A 76 -5.62 1.82 10.68
C ASN A 76 -5.97 2.76 9.51
N ARG A 77 -5.40 2.53 8.33
CA ARG A 77 -5.68 3.34 7.14
C ARG A 77 -7.13 3.16 6.67
N GLY A 78 -7.61 1.92 6.67
CA GLY A 78 -8.98 1.57 6.31
C GLY A 78 -9.98 2.24 7.25
N GLU A 79 -9.78 2.10 8.57
CA GLU A 79 -10.61 2.76 9.58
C GLU A 79 -10.66 4.28 9.41
N ASN A 80 -9.51 4.92 9.22
CA ASN A 80 -9.47 6.38 9.02
C ASN A 80 -10.18 6.80 7.72
N THR A 81 -10.07 5.99 6.66
CA THR A 81 -10.76 6.24 5.39
C THR A 81 -12.27 6.10 5.54
N LEU A 82 -12.74 5.08 6.28
CA LEU A 82 -14.16 4.89 6.57
C LEU A 82 -14.72 6.03 7.43
N LYS A 83 -14.00 6.48 8.44
CA LYS A 83 -14.40 7.63 9.26
C LYS A 83 -14.54 8.91 8.43
N ALA A 84 -13.57 9.20 7.56
CA ALA A 84 -13.66 10.36 6.66
C ALA A 84 -14.85 10.26 5.69
N LEU A 85 -15.15 9.06 5.19
CA LEU A 85 -16.31 8.80 4.35
C LEU A 85 -17.63 9.02 5.11
N GLU A 86 -17.70 8.58 6.37
CA GLU A 86 -18.85 8.79 7.25
C GLU A 86 -19.09 10.28 7.51
N SER A 87 -18.05 11.03 7.89
CA SER A 87 -18.15 12.49 8.09
C SER A 87 -18.61 13.23 6.82
N ALA A 88 -18.13 12.82 5.65
CA ALA A 88 -18.57 13.42 4.39
C ALA A 88 -20.05 13.11 4.07
N ARG A 89 -20.52 11.90 4.41
CA ARG A 89 -21.93 11.52 4.24
C ARG A 89 -22.84 12.28 5.19
N ASP A 90 -22.42 12.51 6.42
CA ASP A 90 -23.25 13.23 7.39
C ASP A 90 -23.41 14.70 7.01
N LEU A 91 -22.32 15.36 6.59
CA LEU A 91 -22.40 16.71 6.04
C LEU A 91 -23.34 16.78 4.82
N LEU A 92 -23.28 15.79 3.91
CA LEU A 92 -24.17 15.75 2.76
C LEU A 92 -25.65 15.67 3.18
N LYS A 93 -25.98 14.85 4.18
CA LYS A 93 -27.36 14.74 4.69
C LYS A 93 -27.84 16.05 5.31
N GLU A 94 -27.00 16.71 6.12
CA GLU A 94 -27.35 18.00 6.76
C GLU A 94 -27.72 19.05 5.71
N LEU A 95 -26.89 19.18 4.66
CA LEU A 95 -27.13 20.12 3.58
C LEU A 95 -28.38 19.78 2.76
N GLU A 96 -28.66 18.50 2.52
CA GLU A 96 -29.87 18.06 1.82
C GLU A 96 -31.15 18.19 2.67
N SER A 97 -31.04 18.21 4.00
CA SER A 97 -32.19 18.40 4.91
C SER A 97 -32.57 19.86 5.17
N ASP A 98 -31.62 20.79 5.04
CA ASP A 98 -31.84 22.23 5.25
C ASP A 98 -32.47 22.95 4.03
N ASP A 99 -32.56 22.26 2.88
CA ASP A 99 -33.22 22.75 1.66
C ASP A 99 -34.77 22.54 1.66
N CYS A 100 -35.40 22.33 2.83
CA CYS A 100 -36.83 22.06 2.97
C CYS A 100 -37.59 23.07 3.86
#